data_AF-W2TBQ5-F1
#
_entry.id   AF-W2TBQ5-F1
#
_cell.length_a   1.000
_cell.length_b   1.000
_cell.length_c   1.000
_cell.angle_alpha   90.00
_cell.angle_beta   90.00
_cell.angle_gamma   90.00
#
_symmetry.space_group_name_H-M   'P 1'
#
loop_
_entity.id
_entity.type
_entity.pdbx_description
1 polymer ?
#
loop_
_entity_poly.entity_id
_entity_poly.type
_entity_poly.pdbx_seq_one_letter_code
_entity_poly.pdbx_strand_id
1 'polypeptide(L)'
;MKWNKATGPDDIPADVWKLLGDRGSMWLATLFNKIVAEGRTPDVWQTSVTVPVWKGKGDIADCTSYRPIRLLCHAMKVFERVLEARLRKIASVSLNQCGFVKDCSIINAIHAVRILLEKHREKNRSVHLAFRASRESCRPCPT
;
A
#
# COMPACT_ATOMS: atom_id res chain seq x y z
N MET A 1 -14.49 -2.01 4.00
CA MET A 1 -13.56 -3.09 4.43
C MET A 1 -14.14 -4.47 4.10
N LYS A 2 -13.33 -5.53 4.03
CA LYS A 2 -13.83 -6.92 3.95
C LYS A 2 -14.13 -7.45 5.37
N TRP A 3 -15.00 -8.46 5.50
CA TRP A 3 -15.30 -9.10 6.80
C TRP A 3 -14.15 -10.02 7.21
N ASN A 4 -14.09 -10.40 8.49
CA ASN A 4 -13.15 -11.39 9.04
C ASN A 4 -11.68 -11.05 8.74
N LYS A 5 -11.30 -9.79 8.93
CA LYS A 5 -9.92 -9.35 8.80
C LYS A 5 -9.24 -9.40 10.15
N ALA A 6 -8.00 -9.92 10.16
CA ALA A 6 -7.16 -9.93 11.35
C ALA A 6 -7.04 -8.52 11.95
N THR A 7 -7.09 -8.46 13.28
CA THR A 7 -7.02 -7.22 14.06
C THR A 7 -5.63 -6.59 13.98
N GLY A 8 -5.59 -5.28 14.26
CA GLY A 8 -4.33 -4.61 14.56
C GLY A 8 -4.00 -4.70 16.05
N PRO A 9 -3.03 -3.92 16.53
CA PRO A 9 -2.67 -3.83 17.95
C PRO A 9 -3.79 -3.32 18.87
N ASP A 10 -4.86 -2.76 18.32
CA ASP A 10 -6.04 -2.31 19.06
C ASP A 10 -7.05 -3.43 19.36
N ASP A 11 -6.86 -4.62 18.79
CA ASP A 11 -7.79 -5.75 18.87
C ASP A 11 -9.23 -5.44 18.47
N ILE A 12 -9.44 -4.38 17.66
CA ILE A 12 -10.76 -4.01 17.14
C ILE A 12 -10.96 -4.64 15.75
N PRO A 13 -11.92 -5.58 15.59
CA PRO A 13 -12.22 -6.19 14.29
C PRO A 13 -12.78 -5.17 13.30
N ALA A 14 -12.51 -5.38 12.01
CA ALA A 14 -13.11 -4.58 10.94
C ALA A 14 -14.65 -4.62 10.97
N ASP A 15 -15.20 -5.72 11.47
CA ASP A 15 -16.61 -6.05 11.50
C ASP A 15 -17.38 -5.11 12.45
N VAL A 16 -16.76 -4.64 13.53
CA VAL A 16 -17.32 -3.65 14.46
C VAL A 16 -17.72 -2.37 13.70
N TRP A 17 -16.80 -1.84 12.89
CA TRP A 17 -17.06 -0.62 12.12
C TRP A 17 -18.19 -0.79 11.09
N LYS A 18 -18.35 -2.00 10.55
CA LYS A 18 -19.45 -2.29 9.63
C LYS A 18 -20.79 -2.40 10.33
N LEU A 19 -20.83 -3.09 11.46
CA LEU A 19 -22.03 -3.29 12.26
C LEU A 19 -22.55 -1.98 12.85
N LEU A 20 -21.64 -1.05 13.20
CA LEU A 20 -22.01 0.28 13.68
C LEU A 20 -22.62 1.18 12.59
N GLY A 21 -22.41 0.88 11.31
CA GLY A 21 -22.96 1.63 10.17
C GLY A 21 -22.68 3.12 10.27
N ASP A 22 -23.72 3.94 10.11
CA ASP A 22 -23.62 5.40 10.12
C ASP A 22 -23.12 5.97 11.45
N ARG A 23 -23.44 5.33 12.57
CA ARG A 23 -22.92 5.74 13.89
C ARG A 23 -21.40 5.57 13.96
N GLY A 24 -20.90 4.46 13.43
CA GLY A 24 -19.46 4.21 13.32
C GLY A 24 -18.78 5.21 12.39
N SER A 25 -19.39 5.50 11.25
CA SER A 25 -18.91 6.50 10.29
C SER A 25 -18.83 7.90 10.91
N MET A 26 -19.86 8.32 11.63
CA MET A 26 -19.91 9.62 12.31
C MET A 26 -18.83 9.72 13.39
N TRP A 27 -18.68 8.67 14.21
CA TRP A 27 -17.64 8.63 15.23
C TRP A 27 -16.23 8.71 14.64
N LEU A 28 -15.96 7.94 13.57
CA LEU A 28 -14.68 7.97 12.86
C LEU A 28 -14.43 9.35 12.23
N ALA A 29 -15.45 9.99 11.66
CA ALA A 29 -15.33 11.33 11.11
C ALA A 29 -14.94 12.36 12.19
N THR A 30 -15.58 12.32 13.36
CA THR A 30 -15.23 13.16 14.51
C THR A 30 -13.79 12.92 14.95
N LEU A 31 -13.38 11.65 15.09
CA LEU A 31 -12.01 11.29 15.44
C LEU A 31 -11.00 11.82 14.41
N PHE A 32 -11.25 11.63 13.12
CA PHE A 32 -10.34 12.04 12.06
C PHE A 32 -10.20 13.56 11.98
N ASN A 33 -11.30 14.30 12.17
CA ASN A 33 -11.24 15.76 12.22
C ASN A 33 -10.43 16.24 13.43
N LYS A 34 -10.56 15.58 14.58
CA LYS A 34 -9.74 15.86 15.77
C LYS A 34 -8.25 15.60 15.51
N ILE A 35 -7.92 14.46 14.91
CA ILE A 35 -6.54 14.11 14.52
C ILE A 35 -5.94 15.19 13.60
N VAL A 36 -6.70 15.65 12.60
CA VAL A 36 -6.23 16.70 11.68
C VAL A 36 -6.06 18.04 12.39
N ALA A 37 -6.99 18.41 13.28
CA ALA A 37 -6.91 19.67 14.02
C ALA A 37 -5.75 19.71 15.01
N GLU A 38 -5.47 18.60 15.70
CA GLU A 38 -4.43 18.50 16.73
C GLU A 38 -3.07 18.07 16.17
N GLY A 39 -3.03 17.53 14.96
CA GLY A 39 -1.81 16.98 14.34
C GLY A 39 -1.27 15.74 15.04
N ARG A 40 -2.08 15.06 15.88
CA ARG A 40 -1.67 13.89 16.65
C ARG A 40 -2.57 12.71 16.36
N THR A 41 -1.96 11.54 16.20
CA THR A 41 -2.65 10.26 16.04
C THR A 41 -2.65 9.50 17.37
N PRO A 42 -3.58 8.56 17.60
CA PRO A 42 -3.52 7.67 18.75
C PRO A 42 -2.19 6.91 18.80
N ASP A 43 -1.60 6.76 19.99
CA ASP A 43 -0.29 6.10 20.15
C ASP A 43 -0.29 4.65 19.61
N VAL A 44 -1.41 3.94 19.72
CA VAL A 44 -1.58 2.58 19.18
C VAL A 44 -1.47 2.51 17.65
N TRP A 45 -1.63 3.64 16.93
CA TRP A 45 -1.40 3.69 15.48
C TRP A 45 0.08 3.75 15.12
N GLN A 46 0.96 4.00 16.10
CA GLN A 46 2.41 3.98 15.90
C GLN A 46 2.99 2.55 16.03
N THR A 47 2.18 1.58 16.43
CA THR A 47 2.58 0.17 16.57
C THR A 47 1.92 -0.70 15.51
N SER A 48 2.44 -1.92 15.33
CA SER A 48 1.87 -2.90 14.40
C SER A 48 2.20 -4.31 14.85
N VAL A 49 1.32 -5.27 14.53
CA VAL A 49 1.65 -6.69 14.66
C VAL A 49 2.28 -7.16 13.35
N THR A 50 3.51 -7.68 13.40
CA THR A 50 4.20 -8.18 12.21
C THR A 50 4.08 -9.69 12.12
N VAL A 51 3.47 -10.17 11.03
CA VAL A 51 3.32 -11.60 10.74
C VAL A 51 4.21 -11.97 9.55
N PRO A 52 5.22 -12.84 9.73
CA PRO A 52 6.04 -13.31 8.61
C PRO A 52 5.26 -14.31 7.75
N VAL A 53 5.20 -14.08 6.43
CA VAL A 53 4.59 -15.01 5.47
C VAL A 53 5.65 -15.57 4.53
N TRP A 54 5.81 -16.89 4.53
CA TRP A 54 6.83 -17.56 3.74
C TRP A 54 6.61 -17.33 2.23
N LYS A 55 7.71 -17.08 1.49
CA LYS A 55 7.67 -16.78 0.05
C LYS A 55 7.41 -18.00 -0.83
N GLY A 56 7.38 -19.21 -0.27
CA GLY A 56 7.29 -20.47 -1.04
C GLY A 56 8.61 -20.92 -1.65
N LYS A 57 9.72 -20.28 -1.30
CA LYS A 57 11.07 -20.55 -1.82
C LYS A 57 12.15 -20.05 -0.87
N GLY A 58 13.34 -20.65 -0.95
CA GLY A 58 14.47 -20.34 -0.08
C GLY A 58 14.47 -21.20 1.19
N ASP A 59 15.46 -20.98 2.05
CA ASP A 59 15.59 -21.67 3.33
C ASP A 59 14.53 -21.16 4.33
N ILE A 60 13.88 -22.07 5.05
CA ILE A 60 12.89 -21.78 6.10
C ILE A 60 13.56 -21.08 7.29
N ALA A 61 14.84 -21.34 7.55
CA ALA A 61 15.61 -20.69 8.60
C ALA A 61 16.06 -19.27 8.24
N ASP A 62 16.04 -18.90 6.95
CA ASP A 62 16.44 -17.56 6.51
C ASP A 62 15.26 -16.59 6.56
N CYS A 63 15.39 -15.53 7.37
CA CYS A 63 14.43 -14.42 7.46
C CYS A 63 14.13 -13.77 6.10
N THR A 64 15.08 -13.77 5.16
CA THR A 64 14.86 -13.20 3.83
C THR A 64 13.91 -14.03 2.97
N SER A 65 13.61 -15.27 3.35
CA SER A 65 12.62 -16.14 2.71
C SER A 65 11.18 -15.78 3.10
N TYR A 66 10.96 -14.77 3.95
CA TYR A 66 9.64 -14.33 4.39
C TYR A 66 9.30 -12.92 3.88
N ARG A 67 8.00 -12.65 3.75
CA ARG A 67 7.43 -11.32 3.55
C ARG A 67 6.85 -10.86 4.88
N PRO A 68 7.36 -9.78 5.49
CA PRO A 68 6.73 -9.23 6.69
C PRO A 68 5.40 -8.58 6.30
N ILE A 69 4.30 -9.02 6.90
CA ILE A 69 2.99 -8.37 6.78
C ILE A 69 2.72 -7.62 8.08
N ARG A 70 2.56 -6.30 7.99
CA ARG A 70 2.18 -5.45 9.12
C ARG A 70 0.66 -5.35 9.22
N LEU A 71 0.11 -5.78 10.34
CA LEU A 71 -1.28 -5.59 10.70
C LEU A 71 -1.40 -4.27 11.47
N LEU A 72 -1.98 -3.27 10.82
CA LEU A 72 -2.31 -1.97 11.42
C LEU A 72 -3.77 -1.96 11.91
N CYS A 73 -4.04 -1.06 12.85
CA CYS A 73 -5.38 -0.73 13.34
C CYS A 73 -6.34 -0.45 12.16
N HIS A 74 -7.59 -0.92 12.26
CA HIS A 74 -8.55 -0.74 11.18
C HIS A 74 -8.90 0.73 10.96
N ALA A 75 -9.15 1.48 12.04
CA ALA A 75 -9.47 2.90 11.94
C ALA A 75 -8.36 3.71 11.23
N MET A 76 -7.08 3.38 11.48
CA MET A 76 -5.93 3.97 10.78
C MET A 76 -6.00 3.74 9.27
N LYS A 77 -6.25 2.49 8.83
CA LYS A 77 -6.39 2.16 7.40
C LYS A 77 -7.56 2.91 6.75
N VAL A 78 -8.64 3.17 7.48
CA VAL A 78 -9.75 4.01 6.96
C VAL A 78 -9.27 5.44 6.77
N PHE A 79 -8.60 6.00 7.78
CA PHE A 79 -8.07 7.36 7.73
C PHE A 79 -7.10 7.56 6.55
N GLU A 80 -6.14 6.65 6.38
CA GLU A 80 -5.21 6.64 5.25
C GLU A 80 -5.92 6.64 3.90
N ARG A 81 -7.01 5.88 3.76
CA ARG A 81 -7.81 5.88 2.52
C ARG A 81 -8.53 7.20 2.27
N VAL A 82 -9.02 7.87 3.33
CA VAL A 82 -9.62 9.19 3.21
C VAL A 82 -8.57 10.21 2.78
N LEU A 83 -7.37 10.15 3.37
CA LEU A 83 -6.24 11.00 2.99
C LEU A 83 -5.80 10.75 1.55
N GLU A 84 -5.62 9.49 1.16
CA GLU A 84 -5.24 9.10 -0.19
C GLU A 84 -6.22 9.63 -1.24
N ALA A 85 -7.53 9.49 -0.99
CA ALA A 85 -8.56 10.01 -1.88
C ALA A 85 -8.53 11.55 -2.00
N ARG A 86 -8.12 12.26 -0.95
CA ARG A 86 -7.92 13.72 -1.00
C ARG A 86 -6.63 14.09 -1.70
N LEU A 87 -5.52 13.41 -1.40
CA LEU A 87 -4.21 13.62 -2.00
C LEU A 87 -4.23 13.42 -3.52
N ARG A 88 -4.96 12.41 -4.01
CA ARG A 88 -5.11 12.18 -5.46
C ARG A 88 -5.78 13.33 -6.22
N LYS A 89 -6.52 14.20 -5.53
CA LYS A 89 -7.13 15.39 -6.17
C LYS A 89 -6.14 16.53 -6.36
N ILE A 90 -5.04 16.54 -5.61
CA ILE A 90 -4.04 17.61 -5.63
C ILE A 90 -2.72 17.17 -6.25
N ALA A 91 -2.37 15.89 -6.17
CA ALA A 91 -1.14 15.34 -6.71
C ALA A 91 -1.38 14.75 -8.10
N SER A 92 -0.61 15.21 -9.08
CA SER A 92 -0.54 14.58 -10.40
C SER A 92 0.58 13.53 -10.43
N VAL A 93 0.35 12.46 -11.19
CA VAL A 93 1.32 11.39 -11.39
C VAL A 93 1.78 11.46 -12.85
N SER A 94 3.06 11.14 -13.10
CA SER A 94 3.61 11.10 -14.46
C SER A 94 2.81 10.17 -15.37
N LEU A 95 2.60 10.56 -16.62
CA LEU A 95 1.91 9.75 -17.64
C LEU A 95 2.61 8.41 -17.91
N ASN A 96 3.91 8.31 -17.61
CA ASN A 96 4.70 7.08 -17.77
C ASN A 96 4.59 6.12 -16.58
N GLN A 97 3.92 6.52 -15.49
CA GLN A 97 3.71 5.68 -14.33
C GLN A 97 2.44 4.86 -14.51
N CYS A 98 2.57 3.53 -14.42
CA CYS A 98 1.43 2.62 -14.46
C CYS A 98 1.20 1.84 -13.17
N GLY A 99 2.16 1.80 -12.26
CA GLY A 99 1.96 1.22 -10.94
C GLY A 99 1.05 2.10 -10.07
N PHE A 100 -0.02 1.51 -9.52
CA PHE A 100 -0.98 2.15 -8.60
C PHE A 100 -1.73 3.37 -9.19
N VAL A 101 -1.79 3.46 -10.52
CA VAL A 101 -2.56 4.46 -11.26
C VAL A 101 -3.87 3.83 -11.71
N LYS A 102 -4.98 4.53 -11.46
CA LYS A 102 -6.31 4.07 -11.90
C LYS A 102 -6.29 3.95 -13.42
N ASP A 103 -6.87 2.88 -13.94
CA ASP A 103 -7.00 2.62 -15.37
C ASP A 103 -5.66 2.47 -16.14
N CYS A 104 -4.50 2.40 -15.46
CA CYS A 104 -3.26 1.88 -16.06
C CYS A 104 -2.94 0.49 -15.53
N SER A 105 -2.86 -0.49 -16.44
CA SER A 105 -2.48 -1.87 -16.12
C SER A 105 -1.04 -2.17 -16.57
N ILE A 106 -0.53 -3.34 -16.16
CA ILE A 106 0.77 -3.86 -16.64
C ILE A 106 0.75 -4.03 -18.17
N ILE A 107 -0.40 -4.34 -18.77
CA ILE A 107 -0.55 -4.50 -20.22
C ILE A 107 -0.23 -3.19 -20.94
N ASN A 108 -0.71 -2.05 -20.42
CA ASN A 108 -0.43 -0.74 -21.00
C ASN A 108 1.06 -0.42 -20.95
N ALA A 109 1.73 -0.72 -19.84
CA ALA A 109 3.17 -0.51 -19.70
C ALA A 109 3.97 -1.38 -20.68
N ILE A 110 3.63 -2.66 -20.81
CA ILE A 110 4.27 -3.57 -21.78
C ILE A 110 4.02 -3.08 -23.21
N HIS A 111 2.79 -2.67 -23.52
CA HIS A 111 2.42 -2.18 -24.84
C HIS A 111 3.20 -0.92 -25.22
N ALA A 112 3.36 0.04 -24.29
CA ALA A 112 4.17 1.24 -24.50
C ALA A 112 5.64 0.89 -24.84
N VAL A 113 6.23 -0.07 -24.12
CA VAL A 113 7.59 -0.55 -24.40
C VAL A 113 7.66 -1.22 -25.78
N ARG A 114 6.67 -2.04 -26.15
CA ARG A 114 6.61 -2.68 -27.48
C ARG A 114 6.56 -1.67 -28.62
N ILE A 115 5.69 -0.66 -28.53
CA ILE A 115 5.61 0.42 -29.52
C ILE A 115 6.97 1.12 -29.65
N LEU A 116 7.64 1.38 -28.53
CA LEU A 116 8.94 2.05 -28.53
C LEU A 116 10.01 1.22 -29.22
N LEU A 117 10.02 -0.10 -29.01
CA LEU A 117 10.93 -1.03 -29.68
C LEU A 117 10.66 -1.11 -31.20
N GLU A 118 9.40 -1.22 -31.60
CA GLU A 118 8.98 -1.31 -33.01
C GLU A 118 9.37 -0.04 -33.80
N LYS A 119 9.07 1.15 -33.24
CA LYS A 119 9.42 2.44 -33.89
C LYS A 119 10.92 2.64 -34.08
N HIS A 120 11.76 2.14 -33.18
CA HIS A 120 13.21 2.24 -33.34
C HIS A 120 13.75 1.20 -34.33
N ARG A 121 13.15 0.00 -34.36
CA ARG A 121 13.47 -1.04 -35.33
C ARG A 121 13.20 -0.58 -36.77
N GLU A 122 12.08 0.08 -37.03
CA GLU A 122 11.76 0.66 -38.35
C GLU A 122 12.79 1.69 -38.82
N LYS A 123 13.41 2.43 -37.89
CA LYS A 123 14.44 3.44 -38.16
C LYS A 123 15.86 2.89 -38.15
N ASN A 124 16.02 1.57 -38.00
CA ASN A 124 17.29 0.89 -37.88
C ASN A 124 18.20 1.46 -36.77
N ARG A 125 17.59 1.87 -35.64
CA ARG A 125 18.28 2.42 -34.46
C ARG A 125 18.34 1.38 -33.34
N SER A 126 19.44 1.34 -32.61
CA SER A 126 19.58 0.50 -31.41
C SER A 126 18.72 1.02 -30.26
N VAL A 127 18.18 0.10 -29.46
CA VAL A 127 17.48 0.41 -28.20
C VAL A 127 18.15 -0.36 -27.08
N HIS A 128 18.48 0.34 -25.99
CA HIS A 128 19.01 -0.25 -24.78
C HIS A 128 17.99 -0.08 -23.65
N LEU A 129 17.70 -1.16 -22.92
CA LEU A 129 16.76 -1.18 -21.80
C LEU A 129 17.53 -1.37 -20.49
N ALA A 130 17.31 -0.47 -19.53
CA ALA A 130 17.90 -0.56 -18.20
C ALA A 130 16.81 -0.89 -17.16
N PHE A 131 16.95 -2.03 -16.48
CA PHE A 131 16.03 -2.45 -15.43
C PHE A 131 16.61 -2.08 -14.06
N ARG A 132 15.90 -1.23 -13.33
CA ARG A 132 16.28 -0.82 -11.98
C ARG A 132 15.26 -1.33 -10.97
N ALA A 133 15.75 -2.00 -9.92
CA ALA A 133 14.96 -2.41 -8.77
C ALA A 133 15.58 -1.85 -7.49
N SER A 134 14.75 -1.22 -6.65
CA SER A 134 15.15 -0.84 -5.29
C SER A 134 14.96 -2.01 -4.34
N ARG A 135 15.96 -2.29 -3.50
CA ARG A 135 15.80 -3.23 -2.37
C ARG A 135 15.20 -2.47 -1.19
N GLU A 136 14.19 -3.05 -0.54
CA GLU A 136 13.74 -2.59 0.77
C GLU A 136 14.75 -3.05 1.83
N SER A 137 15.23 -2.13 2.66
CA SER A 137 16.05 -2.51 3.82
C SER A 137 15.14 -3.20 4.85
N CYS A 138 15.36 -4.49 5.10
CA CYS A 138 14.83 -5.12 6.30
C CYS A 138 15.57 -4.52 7.50
N ARG A 139 14.89 -3.73 8.34
CA ARG A 139 15.44 -3.44 9.67
C ARG A 139 15.44 -4.75 10.46
N PRO A 140 16.56 -5.15 11.09
CA PRO A 140 16.56 -6.31 11.96
C PRO A 140 15.52 -6.13 13.08
N CYS A 141 14.79 -7.20 13.39
CA CYS A 141 13.94 -7.19 14.58
C CYS A 141 14.86 -7.05 15.81
N PRO A 142 14.58 -6.12 16.74
CA PRO A 142 15.24 -6.17 18.04
C PRO A 142 14.85 -7.49 18.71
N THR A 143 15.86 -8.27 19.09
CA THR A 143 15.75 -9.45 19.96
C THR A 143 15.28 -9.07 21.35
#